data_AF-A0A519WM58-F1
#
_entry.id   AF-A0A519WM58-F1
#
_cell.length_a   1.000
_cell.length_b   1.000
_cell.length_c   1.000
_cell.angle_alpha   90.00
_cell.angle_beta   90.00
_cell.angle_gamma   90.00
#
_symmetry.space_group_name_H-M   'P 1'
#
loop_
_entity.id
_entity.type
_entity.pdbx_description
1 polymer ?
#
loop_
_entity_poly.entity_id
_entity_poly.type
_entity_poly.pdbx_seq_one_letter_code
_entity_poly.pdbx_strand_id
1 'polypeptide(L)'
;TDEEKKALNSAPFDLDEYKTDLDIAAEWGEKGYSTLERTGTRPTLEVNGIWSGYIGEGAKTVLPCKANAKISMRLVPDQSSEEIAEIFTKHFESIAPANVKVKVTSHHGGEPVVTPTDSVAYKAAEKAILDSFGKAPIPTRGGGSIPIVALFESALGIKSVLFGFGLDSDALHSPNEKYDIYNYYKGIETLPLFHKYFAELSK
;
A
#
# COMPACT_ATOMS: atom_id res chain seq x y z
N THR A 1 9.24 -14.46 7.91
CA THR A 1 10.27 -15.06 8.79
C THR A 1 11.10 -13.95 9.44
N ASP A 2 11.94 -14.28 10.42
CA ASP A 2 12.86 -13.28 11.01
C ASP A 2 13.86 -12.74 9.97
N GLU A 3 14.25 -13.57 9.00
CA GLU A 3 15.08 -13.15 7.88
C GLU A 3 14.39 -12.11 6.99
N GLU A 4 13.12 -12.33 6.63
CA GLU A 4 12.32 -11.36 5.87
C GLU A 4 12.12 -10.05 6.64
N LYS A 5 11.88 -10.13 7.96
CA LYS A 5 11.79 -8.93 8.81
C LYS A 5 13.11 -8.16 8.82
N LYS A 6 14.24 -8.86 8.99
CA LYS A 6 15.57 -8.23 8.95
C LYS A 6 15.85 -7.59 7.59
N ALA A 7 15.49 -8.25 6.49
CA ALA A 7 15.64 -7.71 5.15
C ALA A 7 14.77 -6.47 4.92
N LEU A 8 13.50 -6.51 5.30
CA LEU A 8 12.59 -5.36 5.20
C LEU A 8 13.12 -4.14 5.96
N ASN A 9 13.58 -4.34 7.20
CA ASN A 9 14.11 -3.28 8.06
C ASN A 9 15.56 -2.88 7.71
N SER A 10 16.17 -3.46 6.67
CA SER A 10 17.47 -2.99 6.15
C SER A 10 17.34 -1.79 5.22
N ALA A 11 16.13 -1.50 4.73
CA ALA A 11 15.85 -0.28 3.99
C ALA A 11 16.15 0.95 4.88
N PRO A 12 16.92 1.93 4.37
CA PRO A 12 17.15 3.17 5.10
C PRO A 12 15.82 3.83 5.45
N PHE A 13 15.63 4.10 6.74
CA PHE A 13 14.43 4.75 7.25
C PHE A 13 14.83 5.63 8.44
N ASP A 14 14.53 6.91 8.35
CA ASP A 14 14.69 7.88 9.42
C ASP A 14 13.31 8.27 9.94
N LEU A 15 13.06 7.99 11.22
CA LEU A 15 11.76 8.24 11.83
C LEU A 15 11.48 9.74 12.00
N ASP A 16 12.52 10.56 12.24
CA ASP A 16 12.35 11.99 12.43
C ASP A 16 12.11 12.71 11.10
N GLU A 17 12.77 12.28 10.02
CA GLU A 17 12.46 12.71 8.65
C GLU A 17 11.02 12.35 8.28
N TYR A 18 10.62 11.09 8.49
CA TYR A 18 9.27 10.62 8.21
C TYR A 18 8.18 11.41 8.95
N LYS A 19 8.40 11.72 10.23
CA LYS A 19 7.48 12.55 11.03
C LYS A 19 7.43 14.00 10.54
N THR A 20 8.58 14.54 10.13
CA THR A 20 8.67 15.91 9.60
C THR A 20 7.93 16.03 8.27
N ASP A 21 8.11 15.07 7.36
CA ASP A 21 7.47 15.05 6.05
C ASP A 21 5.94 14.95 6.14
N LEU A 22 5.43 14.20 7.13
CA LEU A 22 3.99 14.04 7.36
C LEU A 22 3.39 15.10 8.28
N ASP A 23 4.20 15.99 8.85
CA ASP A 23 3.80 16.97 9.87
C ASP A 23 3.07 16.33 11.06
N ILE A 24 3.67 15.28 11.64
CA ILE A 24 3.13 14.55 12.79
C ILE A 24 4.10 14.56 13.97
N ALA A 25 3.56 14.63 15.19
CA ALA A 25 4.38 14.61 16.40
C ALA A 25 4.92 13.20 16.75
N ALA A 26 4.16 12.16 16.40
CA ALA A 26 4.50 10.77 16.69
C ALA A 26 3.74 9.81 15.76
N GLU A 27 4.33 8.65 15.51
CA GLU A 27 3.73 7.55 14.77
C GLU A 27 2.75 6.72 15.64
N TRP A 28 1.76 6.11 15.00
CA TRP A 28 0.77 5.26 15.66
C TRP A 28 0.65 3.89 14.99
N GLY A 29 0.40 2.84 15.76
CA GLY A 29 0.07 1.50 15.23
C GLY A 29 0.40 0.35 16.17
N GLU A 30 0.39 -0.87 15.63
CA GLU A 30 0.56 -2.11 16.40
C GLU A 30 1.91 -2.15 17.13
N LYS A 31 1.88 -2.43 18.45
CA LYS A 31 3.07 -2.53 19.28
C LYS A 31 3.94 -3.73 18.87
N GLY A 32 5.26 -3.55 18.93
CA GLY A 32 6.22 -4.60 18.59
C GLY A 32 6.53 -4.71 17.09
N TYR A 33 5.99 -3.80 16.27
CA TYR A 33 6.29 -3.70 14.85
C TYR A 33 6.86 -2.32 14.50
N SER A 34 7.85 -2.28 13.61
CA SER A 34 8.40 -1.03 13.09
C SER A 34 7.39 -0.31 12.18
N THR A 35 7.67 0.94 11.79
CA THR A 35 6.83 1.66 10.82
C THR A 35 6.78 0.94 9.46
N LEU A 36 7.91 0.45 8.97
CA LEU A 36 7.96 -0.32 7.71
C LEU A 36 7.18 -1.63 7.79
N GLU A 37 7.26 -2.33 8.93
CA GLU A 37 6.49 -3.55 9.14
C GLU A 37 4.98 -3.27 9.19
N ARG A 38 4.56 -2.24 9.92
CA ARG A 38 3.15 -1.82 9.99
C ARG A 38 2.61 -1.51 8.60
N THR A 39 3.34 -0.76 7.80
CA THR A 39 2.91 -0.37 6.44
C THR A 39 2.91 -1.54 5.45
N GLY A 40 3.93 -2.41 5.49
CA GLY A 40 4.14 -3.43 4.46
C GLY A 40 3.65 -4.84 4.80
N THR A 41 3.32 -5.12 6.06
CA THR A 41 3.05 -6.50 6.52
C THR A 41 1.90 -6.64 7.51
N ARG A 42 1.33 -5.55 8.02
CA ARG A 42 0.21 -5.59 8.99
C ARG A 42 -1.07 -5.07 8.34
N PRO A 43 -2.23 -5.66 8.65
CA PRO A 43 -3.50 -5.17 8.14
C PRO A 43 -3.88 -3.86 8.82
N THR A 44 -4.70 -3.07 8.15
CA THR A 44 -5.18 -1.78 8.67
C THR A 44 -6.69 -1.64 8.46
N LEU A 45 -7.29 -0.67 9.16
CA LEU A 45 -8.66 -0.23 8.95
C LEU A 45 -8.69 1.29 9.07
N GLU A 46 -9.09 1.97 8.00
CA GLU A 46 -9.16 3.43 7.95
C GLU A 46 -10.58 3.92 7.71
N VAL A 47 -10.95 4.99 8.43
CA VAL A 47 -12.14 5.77 8.12
C VAL A 47 -11.73 6.90 7.18
N ASN A 48 -12.06 6.74 5.90
CA ASN A 48 -11.69 7.70 4.84
C ASN A 48 -12.60 8.93 4.81
N GLY A 49 -13.78 8.83 5.40
CA GLY A 49 -14.70 9.95 5.50
C GLY A 49 -15.99 9.59 6.22
N ILE A 50 -16.57 10.57 6.90
CA ILE A 50 -17.88 10.49 7.57
C ILE A 50 -18.69 11.68 7.10
N TRP A 51 -19.96 11.47 6.72
CA TRP A 51 -20.86 12.56 6.36
C TRP A 51 -22.27 12.35 6.88
N SER A 52 -22.83 13.42 7.43
CA SER A 52 -24.15 13.49 8.07
C SER A 52 -24.54 14.95 8.28
N GLY A 53 -25.82 15.30 8.16
CA GLY A 53 -26.31 16.62 8.54
C GLY A 53 -25.66 17.80 7.80
N TYR A 54 -25.22 18.82 8.55
CA TYR A 54 -24.59 20.04 8.04
C TYR A 54 -23.06 19.88 8.02
N ILE A 55 -22.46 19.88 6.83
CA ILE A 55 -21.03 19.57 6.61
C ILE A 55 -20.20 20.78 6.16
N GLY A 56 -20.80 21.98 6.17
CA GLY A 56 -20.12 23.23 5.82
C GLY A 56 -19.58 23.96 7.04
N GLU A 57 -18.89 25.08 6.80
CA GLU A 57 -18.40 25.95 7.87
C GLU A 57 -19.52 26.54 8.72
N GLY A 58 -19.21 26.90 9.97
CA GLY A 58 -20.15 27.49 10.92
C GLY A 58 -20.94 26.45 11.71
N ALA A 59 -22.11 26.86 12.22
CA ALA A 59 -22.91 26.05 13.13
C ALA A 59 -24.37 25.93 12.68
N LYS A 60 -24.95 24.74 12.86
CA LYS A 60 -26.38 24.48 12.63
C LYS A 60 -26.91 23.48 13.65
N THR A 61 -27.94 23.87 14.40
CA THR A 61 -28.62 23.01 15.38
C THR A 61 -29.60 22.05 14.72
N VAL A 62 -29.08 21.08 13.98
CA VAL A 62 -29.87 20.06 13.24
C VAL A 62 -29.72 18.68 13.86
N LEU A 63 -30.79 17.87 13.78
CA LEU A 63 -30.82 16.47 14.21
C LEU A 63 -30.82 15.56 12.97
N PRO A 64 -29.67 15.18 12.40
CA PRO A 64 -29.63 14.34 11.21
C PRO A 64 -30.14 12.94 11.52
N CYS A 65 -31.03 12.43 10.67
CA CYS A 65 -31.61 11.08 10.82
C CYS A 65 -30.79 9.97 10.15
N LYS A 66 -29.67 10.31 9.49
CA LYS A 66 -28.80 9.37 8.78
C LYS A 66 -27.36 9.86 8.76
N ALA A 67 -26.42 8.98 9.07
CA ALA A 67 -24.99 9.17 8.88
C ALA A 67 -24.44 8.09 7.95
N ASN A 68 -23.30 8.37 7.31
CA ASN A 68 -22.61 7.42 6.47
C ASN A 68 -21.10 7.53 6.73
N ALA A 69 -20.37 6.46 6.44
CA ALA A 69 -18.92 6.44 6.47
C ALA A 69 -18.36 5.69 5.24
N LYS A 70 -17.16 6.06 4.79
CA LYS A 70 -16.34 5.27 3.87
C LYS A 70 -15.20 4.68 4.67
N ILE A 71 -15.07 3.36 4.64
CA ILE A 71 -14.06 2.61 5.38
C ILE A 71 -13.30 1.75 4.39
N SER A 72 -11.98 1.72 4.52
CA SER A 72 -11.09 0.80 3.80
C SER A 72 -10.32 -0.05 4.79
N MET A 73 -9.79 -1.16 4.28
CA MET A 73 -8.88 -2.03 5.02
C MET A 73 -7.76 -2.44 4.07
N ARG A 74 -6.51 -2.40 4.53
CA ARG A 74 -5.41 -3.06 3.82
C ARG A 74 -5.32 -4.51 4.28
N LEU A 75 -5.26 -5.40 3.30
CA LEU A 75 -5.16 -6.84 3.52
C LEU A 75 -3.70 -7.28 3.42
N VAL A 76 -3.39 -8.35 4.13
CA VAL A 76 -2.07 -9.00 4.15
C VAL A 76 -2.21 -10.46 3.73
N PRO A 77 -1.11 -11.16 3.39
CA PRO A 77 -1.18 -12.56 2.95
C PRO A 77 -2.06 -13.44 3.84
N ASP A 78 -2.68 -14.44 3.23
CA ASP A 78 -3.63 -15.37 3.84
C ASP A 78 -4.99 -14.76 4.24
N GLN A 79 -5.28 -13.51 3.82
CA GLN A 79 -6.60 -12.90 3.93
C GLN A 79 -7.30 -12.85 2.56
N SER A 80 -8.64 -12.96 2.59
CA SER A 80 -9.51 -12.73 1.44
C SER A 80 -10.32 -11.45 1.61
N SER A 81 -10.48 -10.66 0.55
CA SER A 81 -11.32 -9.46 0.59
C SER A 81 -12.79 -9.75 0.87
N GLU A 82 -13.31 -10.90 0.43
CA GLU A 82 -14.68 -11.35 0.68
C GLU A 82 -14.88 -11.69 2.16
N GLU A 83 -14.01 -12.55 2.72
CA GLU A 83 -14.09 -12.97 4.11
C GLU A 83 -13.98 -11.79 5.08
N ILE A 84 -13.03 -10.87 4.83
CA ILE A 84 -12.84 -9.70 5.69
C ILE A 84 -14.04 -8.76 5.61
N ALA A 85 -14.65 -8.59 4.43
CA ALA A 85 -15.87 -7.80 4.29
C ALA A 85 -17.05 -8.41 5.08
N GLU A 86 -17.18 -9.74 5.10
CA GLU A 86 -18.18 -10.42 5.92
C GLU A 86 -17.94 -10.25 7.42
N ILE A 87 -16.70 -10.45 7.88
CA ILE A 87 -16.32 -10.29 9.29
C ILE A 87 -16.61 -8.86 9.74
N PHE A 88 -16.21 -7.87 8.95
CA PHE A 88 -16.48 -6.47 9.23
C PHE A 88 -17.99 -6.20 9.31
N THR A 89 -18.77 -6.71 8.34
CA THR A 89 -20.22 -6.51 8.30
C THR A 89 -20.89 -7.08 9.55
N LYS A 90 -20.60 -8.34 9.89
CA LYS A 90 -21.16 -9.02 11.07
C LYS A 90 -20.79 -8.28 12.36
N HIS A 91 -19.53 -7.85 12.48
CA HIS A 91 -19.08 -7.10 13.65
C HIS A 91 -19.80 -5.76 13.78
N PHE A 92 -19.85 -4.98 12.70
CA PHE A 92 -20.43 -3.63 12.72
C PHE A 92 -21.94 -3.64 12.98
N GLU A 93 -22.65 -4.66 12.49
CA GLU A 93 -24.06 -4.90 12.80
C GLU A 93 -24.26 -5.34 14.26
N SER A 94 -23.36 -6.18 14.79
CA SER A 94 -23.49 -6.70 16.17
C SER A 94 -23.34 -5.63 17.26
N ILE A 95 -22.58 -4.56 16.98
CA ILE A 95 -22.38 -3.44 17.91
C ILE A 95 -23.41 -2.32 17.74
N ALA A 96 -24.32 -2.44 16.76
CA ALA A 96 -25.32 -1.42 16.50
C ALA A 96 -26.31 -1.32 17.67
N PRO A 97 -26.54 -0.11 18.24
CA PRO A 97 -27.59 0.09 19.22
C PRO A 97 -28.96 -0.29 18.64
N ALA A 98 -29.88 -0.78 19.48
CA ALA A 98 -31.20 -1.24 19.04
C ALA A 98 -32.06 -0.17 18.33
N ASN A 99 -31.75 1.11 18.55
CA ASN A 99 -32.41 2.26 17.92
C ASN A 99 -31.73 2.74 16.63
N VAL A 100 -30.69 2.06 16.15
CA VAL A 100 -29.94 2.39 14.93
C VAL A 100 -30.11 1.29 13.89
N LYS A 101 -30.37 1.68 12.64
CA LYS A 101 -30.33 0.75 11.50
C LYS A 101 -28.98 0.87 10.80
N VAL A 102 -28.28 -0.24 10.67
CA VAL A 102 -27.01 -0.33 9.96
C VAL A 102 -27.24 -1.01 8.62
N LYS A 103 -26.58 -0.49 7.58
CA LYS A 103 -26.43 -1.15 6.29
C LYS A 103 -24.97 -1.02 5.87
N VAL A 104 -24.30 -2.16 5.74
CA VAL A 104 -22.96 -2.22 5.13
C VAL A 104 -23.11 -2.56 3.65
N THR A 105 -22.25 -2.02 2.80
CA THR A 105 -22.23 -2.33 1.36
C THR A 105 -20.76 -2.39 0.94
N SER A 106 -20.29 -3.62 0.67
CA SER A 106 -18.97 -3.82 0.12
C SER A 106 -18.89 -3.26 -1.30
N HIS A 107 -17.75 -2.66 -1.65
CA HIS A 107 -17.54 -1.99 -2.93
C HIS A 107 -16.54 -2.75 -3.80
N HIS A 108 -15.25 -2.63 -3.47
CA HIS A 108 -14.14 -3.21 -4.20
C HIS A 108 -13.35 -4.13 -3.28
N GLY A 109 -12.95 -5.29 -3.80
CA GLY A 109 -12.01 -6.20 -3.16
C GLY A 109 -10.74 -6.30 -4.01
N GLY A 110 -9.58 -6.20 -3.37
CA GLY A 110 -8.29 -6.40 -3.99
C GLY A 110 -7.48 -7.35 -3.12
N GLU A 111 -7.09 -8.49 -3.70
CA GLU A 111 -6.36 -9.52 -2.96
C GLU A 111 -4.90 -9.10 -2.72
N PRO A 112 -4.32 -9.44 -1.55
CA PRO A 112 -2.92 -9.18 -1.25
C PRO A 112 -2.02 -9.99 -2.18
N VAL A 113 -0.83 -9.47 -2.51
CA VAL A 113 0.14 -10.17 -3.34
C VAL A 113 1.55 -10.00 -2.82
N VAL A 114 2.33 -11.08 -2.88
CA VAL A 114 3.77 -11.08 -2.60
C VAL A 114 4.49 -11.66 -3.81
N THR A 115 5.44 -10.90 -4.34
CA THR A 115 6.24 -11.30 -5.50
C THR A 115 7.59 -11.87 -5.04
N PRO A 116 8.11 -12.91 -5.72
CA PRO A 116 9.36 -13.55 -5.33
C PRO A 116 10.60 -12.73 -5.74
N THR A 117 11.62 -12.74 -4.88
CA THR A 117 12.89 -12.02 -5.08
C THR A 117 13.97 -12.86 -5.77
N ASP A 118 13.68 -14.10 -6.14
CA ASP A 118 14.61 -15.01 -6.82
C ASP A 118 14.29 -15.23 -8.31
N SER A 119 13.19 -14.65 -8.79
CA SER A 119 12.73 -14.76 -10.17
C SER A 119 13.70 -14.12 -11.17
N VAL A 120 13.67 -14.60 -12.41
CA VAL A 120 14.47 -14.03 -13.51
C VAL A 120 14.14 -12.55 -13.71
N ALA A 121 12.86 -12.19 -13.64
CA ALA A 121 12.40 -10.81 -13.76
C ALA A 121 12.94 -9.93 -12.61
N TYR A 122 12.90 -10.42 -11.36
CA TYR A 122 13.48 -9.69 -10.23
C TYR A 122 14.99 -9.47 -10.39
N LYS A 123 15.75 -10.53 -10.72
CA LYS A 123 17.20 -10.43 -10.93
C LYS A 123 17.58 -9.49 -12.07
N ALA A 124 16.76 -9.44 -13.14
CA ALA A 124 16.95 -8.47 -14.22
C ALA A 124 16.72 -7.03 -13.75
N ALA A 125 15.68 -6.79 -12.93
CA ALA A 125 15.40 -5.47 -12.36
C ALA A 125 16.51 -5.03 -11.39
N GLU A 126 16.98 -5.95 -10.54
CA GLU A 126 18.09 -5.70 -9.61
C GLU A 126 19.37 -5.25 -10.34
N LYS A 127 19.76 -5.97 -11.40
CA LYS A 127 20.90 -5.58 -12.25
C LYS A 127 20.69 -4.24 -12.95
N ALA A 128 19.50 -4.00 -13.49
CA ALA A 128 19.19 -2.76 -14.19
C ALA A 128 19.28 -1.54 -13.26
N ILE A 129 18.76 -1.67 -12.03
CA ILE A 129 18.84 -0.60 -11.02
C ILE A 129 20.28 -0.42 -10.55
N LEU A 130 21.02 -1.51 -10.29
CA LEU A 130 22.43 -1.42 -9.90
C LEU A 130 23.26 -0.64 -10.93
N ASP A 131 23.09 -0.93 -12.22
CA ASP A 131 23.86 -0.29 -13.28
C ASP A 131 23.51 1.19 -13.46
N SER A 132 22.21 1.52 -13.40
CA SER A 132 21.74 2.89 -13.62
C SER A 132 21.93 3.79 -12.39
N PHE A 133 21.67 3.29 -11.18
CA PHE A 133 21.80 4.07 -9.94
C PHE A 133 23.14 3.90 -9.24
N GLY A 134 23.98 2.94 -9.67
CA GLY A 134 25.26 2.63 -9.04
C GLY A 134 25.13 1.97 -7.66
N LYS A 135 23.92 1.54 -7.26
CA LYS A 135 23.63 0.92 -5.96
C LYS A 135 22.57 -0.17 -6.10
N ALA A 136 22.79 -1.28 -5.41
CA ALA A 136 21.83 -2.38 -5.40
C ALA A 136 20.51 -1.95 -4.73
N PRO A 137 19.34 -2.29 -5.31
CA PRO A 137 18.06 -2.05 -4.68
C PRO A 137 17.85 -2.97 -3.47
N ILE A 138 17.00 -2.53 -2.56
CA ILE A 138 16.53 -3.34 -1.43
C ILE A 138 15.08 -3.74 -1.72
N PRO A 139 14.70 -5.04 -1.62
CA PRO A 139 13.31 -5.44 -1.75
C PRO A 139 12.46 -4.84 -0.63
N THR A 140 11.37 -4.19 -1.00
CA THR A 140 10.42 -3.59 -0.05
C THR A 140 9.03 -4.18 -0.23
N ARG A 141 8.19 -3.98 0.78
CA ARG A 141 6.74 -4.15 0.69
C ARG A 141 6.09 -2.78 0.88
N GLY A 142 4.97 -2.54 0.21
CA GLY A 142 4.23 -1.29 0.31
C GLY A 142 2.80 -1.51 0.80
N GLY A 143 2.24 -0.48 1.44
CA GLY A 143 0.83 -0.48 1.87
C GLY A 143 -0.17 -0.12 0.75
N GLY A 144 0.32 0.21 -0.45
CA GLY A 144 -0.50 0.47 -1.62
C GLY A 144 -1.18 -0.81 -2.16
N SER A 145 -2.10 -0.64 -3.11
CA SER A 145 -2.74 -1.79 -3.77
C SER A 145 -2.82 -1.59 -5.28
N ILE A 146 -2.43 -2.62 -6.01
CA ILE A 146 -2.55 -2.72 -7.46
C ILE A 146 -3.25 -4.07 -7.76
N PRO A 147 -4.59 -4.14 -7.67
CA PRO A 147 -5.33 -5.40 -7.65
C PRO A 147 -5.08 -6.31 -8.87
N ILE A 148 -4.72 -5.72 -10.01
CA ILE A 148 -4.45 -6.48 -11.24
C ILE A 148 -3.25 -7.43 -11.08
N VAL A 149 -2.32 -7.17 -10.16
CA VAL A 149 -1.14 -8.02 -9.96
C VAL A 149 -1.54 -9.39 -9.43
N ALA A 150 -2.42 -9.43 -8.42
CA ALA A 150 -2.99 -10.69 -7.93
C ALA A 150 -3.84 -11.38 -9.01
N LEU A 151 -4.60 -10.59 -9.80
CA LEU A 151 -5.40 -11.13 -10.89
C LEU A 151 -4.52 -11.80 -11.96
N PHE A 152 -3.45 -11.15 -12.41
CA PHE A 152 -2.54 -11.73 -13.41
C PHE A 152 -1.93 -13.04 -12.93
N GLU A 153 -1.53 -13.13 -11.67
CA GLU A 153 -1.03 -14.38 -11.11
C GLU A 153 -2.10 -15.47 -11.15
N SER A 154 -3.32 -15.18 -10.67
CA SER A 154 -4.40 -16.17 -10.64
C SER A 154 -4.84 -16.63 -12.04
N ALA A 155 -4.87 -15.71 -13.01
CA ALA A 155 -5.40 -15.95 -14.35
C ALA A 155 -4.37 -16.56 -15.30
N LEU A 156 -3.09 -16.18 -15.16
CA LEU A 156 -2.01 -16.58 -16.07
C LEU A 156 -1.03 -17.57 -15.45
N GLY A 157 -1.03 -17.72 -14.11
CA GLY A 157 -0.04 -18.53 -13.39
C GLY A 157 1.37 -17.93 -13.40
N ILE A 158 1.50 -16.63 -13.68
CA ILE A 158 2.79 -15.95 -13.84
C ILE A 158 3.01 -14.94 -12.71
N LYS A 159 4.21 -14.95 -12.13
CA LYS A 159 4.63 -13.95 -11.13
C LYS A 159 5.03 -12.64 -11.80
N SER A 160 4.60 -11.53 -11.21
CA SER A 160 5.01 -10.18 -11.63
C SER A 160 6.23 -9.69 -10.85
N VAL A 161 6.98 -8.76 -11.45
CA VAL A 161 7.96 -7.91 -10.73
C VAL A 161 7.41 -6.48 -10.74
N LEU A 162 7.52 -5.81 -9.60
CA LEU A 162 7.14 -4.40 -9.46
C LEU A 162 8.39 -3.63 -9.08
N PHE A 163 8.74 -2.65 -9.91
CA PHE A 163 9.76 -1.66 -9.58
C PHE A 163 9.41 -0.38 -10.33
N GLY A 164 9.60 0.75 -9.66
CA GLY A 164 9.29 2.07 -10.16
C GLY A 164 10.31 3.07 -9.65
N PHE A 165 10.18 4.32 -10.08
CA PHE A 165 11.17 5.36 -9.80
C PHE A 165 10.55 6.55 -9.05
N GLY A 166 9.30 6.45 -8.59
CA GLY A 166 8.73 7.45 -7.69
C GLY A 166 9.38 7.42 -6.32
N LEU A 167 9.30 8.54 -5.60
CA LEU A 167 9.76 8.69 -4.22
C LEU A 167 8.56 8.81 -3.28
N ASP A 168 8.73 8.49 -2.00
CA ASP A 168 7.67 8.65 -1.01
C ASP A 168 7.21 10.12 -0.89
N SER A 169 8.12 11.07 -1.16
CA SER A 169 7.82 12.50 -1.17
C SER A 169 7.03 12.97 -2.41
N ASP A 170 6.76 12.11 -3.39
CA ASP A 170 5.99 12.47 -4.59
C ASP A 170 4.50 12.74 -4.27
N ALA A 171 4.05 12.39 -3.06
CA ALA A 171 2.74 12.74 -2.53
C ALA A 171 1.57 12.26 -3.41
N LEU A 172 1.67 11.02 -3.89
CA LEU A 172 0.66 10.38 -4.73
C LEU A 172 -0.74 10.52 -4.11
N HIS A 173 -1.71 10.97 -4.90
CA HIS A 173 -3.10 11.26 -4.49
C HIS A 173 -3.28 12.43 -3.51
N SER A 174 -2.25 13.26 -3.31
CA SER A 174 -2.28 14.42 -2.43
C SER A 174 -2.13 15.72 -3.24
N PRO A 175 -2.49 16.90 -2.69
CA PRO A 175 -2.12 18.17 -3.29
C PRO A 175 -0.61 18.27 -3.52
N ASN A 176 -0.23 18.96 -4.60
CA ASN A 176 1.17 19.14 -5.01
C ASN A 176 1.91 17.81 -5.29
N GLU A 177 1.19 16.79 -5.76
CA GLU A 177 1.80 15.60 -6.36
C GLU A 177 2.86 16.01 -7.38
N LYS A 178 4.06 15.43 -7.25
CA LYS A 178 5.22 15.76 -8.08
C LYS A 178 5.95 14.50 -8.53
N TYR A 179 6.89 14.69 -9.44
CA TYR A 179 7.79 13.61 -9.85
C TYR A 179 9.17 14.20 -10.13
N ASP A 180 10.19 13.63 -9.50
CA ASP A 180 11.55 14.14 -9.65
C ASP A 180 12.11 13.90 -11.07
N ILE A 181 12.73 14.93 -11.66
CA ILE A 181 13.25 14.87 -13.03
C ILE A 181 14.44 13.92 -13.14
N TYR A 182 15.30 13.86 -12.12
CA TYR A 182 16.41 12.89 -12.10
C TYR A 182 15.85 11.47 -12.07
N ASN A 183 14.84 11.19 -11.25
CA ASN A 183 14.16 9.89 -11.22
C ASN A 183 13.46 9.55 -12.56
N TYR A 184 12.91 10.54 -13.25
CA TYR A 184 12.31 10.36 -14.58
C TYR A 184 13.34 9.90 -15.60
N TYR A 185 14.49 10.59 -15.68
CA TYR A 185 15.57 10.19 -16.58
C TYR A 185 16.21 8.86 -16.17
N LYS A 186 16.34 8.58 -14.88
CA LYS A 186 16.79 7.26 -14.41
C LYS A 186 15.83 6.16 -14.80
N GLY A 187 14.52 6.41 -14.79
CA GLY A 187 13.55 5.46 -15.33
C GLY A 187 13.78 5.15 -16.80
N ILE A 188 14.01 6.18 -17.62
CA ILE A 188 14.33 6.04 -19.05
C ILE A 188 15.61 5.23 -19.27
N GLU A 189 16.63 5.43 -18.43
CA GLU A 189 17.89 4.68 -18.48
C GLU A 189 17.72 3.21 -18.03
N THR A 190 16.93 2.98 -16.98
CA THR A 190 16.81 1.68 -16.32
C THR A 190 15.96 0.69 -17.12
N LEU A 191 14.86 1.15 -17.74
CA LEU A 191 13.91 0.25 -18.42
C LEU A 191 14.53 -0.53 -19.60
N PRO A 192 15.34 0.08 -20.49
CA PRO A 192 16.07 -0.67 -21.51
C PRO A 192 17.06 -1.70 -20.92
N LEU A 193 17.74 -1.36 -19.83
CA LEU A 193 18.65 -2.28 -19.13
C LEU A 193 17.89 -3.47 -18.56
N PHE A 194 16.70 -3.25 -17.99
CA PHE A 194 15.83 -4.34 -17.53
C PHE A 194 15.51 -5.32 -18.67
N HIS A 195 15.06 -4.82 -19.82
CA HIS A 195 14.73 -5.71 -20.94
C HIS A 195 15.95 -6.45 -21.50
N LYS A 196 17.12 -5.79 -21.55
CA LYS A 196 18.39 -6.43 -21.92
C LYS A 196 18.71 -7.57 -20.95
N TYR A 197 18.74 -7.31 -19.65
CA TYR A 197 19.10 -8.32 -18.65
C TYR A 197 18.07 -9.43 -18.53
N PHE A 198 16.79 -9.11 -18.71
CA PHE A 198 15.74 -10.11 -18.75
C PHE A 198 15.94 -11.07 -19.93
N ALA A 199 16.26 -10.54 -21.13
CA ALA A 199 16.55 -11.36 -22.30
C ALA A 199 17.84 -12.20 -22.16
N GLU A 200 18.85 -11.69 -21.47
CA GLU A 200 20.09 -12.44 -21.19
C GLU A 200 19.89 -13.57 -20.18
N LEU A 201 19.11 -13.33 -19.11
CA LEU A 201 18.86 -14.28 -18.04
C LEU A 201 17.76 -15.30 -18.33
N SER A 202 16.92 -15.06 -19.35
CA SER A 202 15.83 -15.97 -19.76
C SER A 202 16.27 -17.03 -20.78
N LYS A 203 17.56 -17.07 -21.13
CA LYS A 203 18.16 -18.12 -21.99
C LYS A 203 18.49 -19.36 -21.17
#